data_AF-A0A817U8W3-F1
#
_entry.id   AF-A0A817U8W3-F1
#
_cell.length_a   1.000
_cell.length_b   1.000
_cell.length_c   1.000
_cell.angle_alpha   90.00
_cell.angle_beta   90.00
_cell.angle_gamma   90.00
#
_symmetry.space_group_name_H-M   'P 1'
#
loop_
_entity.id
_entity.type
_entity.pdbx_description
1 polymer ?
#
loop_
_entity_poly.entity_id
_entity_poly.type
_entity_poly.pdbx_seq_one_letter_code
_entity_poly.pdbx_strand_id
1 'polypeptide(L)'
;MCTSKSENVHPFFSIRHRYHQDTSLLTKLQGENTGMLIQSSQLLPTIHFLSLIDCSQTLTKVAQTVCQQVIENQLNCDAIQTDTIDRCYTKLSTIPEINLALIIGPIKSALGLHPWLTRLTEFIMIDSYKQMQTTNSYINIVQRYNQIEQRQGR
;
A
#
# COMPACT_ATOMS: atom_id res chain seq x y z
N MET A 1 37.46 -9.88 21.20
CA MET A 1 37.32 -9.43 19.80
C MET A 1 35.96 -9.91 19.30
N CYS A 2 34.92 -9.10 19.49
CA CYS A 2 33.59 -9.38 18.97
C CYS A 2 33.36 -8.42 17.81
N THR A 3 33.40 -8.93 16.58
CA THR A 3 33.07 -8.13 15.40
C THR A 3 31.56 -8.12 15.23
N SER A 4 30.92 -6.99 15.53
CA SER A 4 29.56 -6.69 15.13
C SER A 4 29.52 -6.54 13.60
N LYS A 5 28.80 -7.43 12.91
CA LYS A 5 28.46 -7.22 11.50
C LYS A 5 27.24 -6.33 11.45
N SER A 6 27.39 -5.15 10.85
CA SER A 6 26.31 -4.23 10.55
C SER A 6 25.30 -4.90 9.63
N GLU A 7 24.06 -5.04 10.10
CA GLU A 7 22.93 -5.37 9.25
C GLU A 7 22.67 -4.17 8.32
N ASN A 8 23.00 -4.35 7.04
CA ASN A 8 22.62 -3.42 6.00
C ASN A 8 21.11 -3.56 5.77
N VAL A 9 20.34 -2.72 6.47
CA VAL A 9 18.91 -2.55 6.21
C VAL A 9 18.77 -1.86 4.86
N HIS A 10 18.36 -2.62 3.85
CA HIS A 10 18.05 -2.06 2.54
C HIS A 10 16.80 -1.16 2.64
N PRO A 11 16.84 0.08 2.12
CA PRO A 11 15.70 0.98 2.20
C PRO A 11 14.56 0.47 1.30
N PHE A 12 13.40 0.25 1.91
CA PHE A 12 12.14 0.05 1.18
C PHE A 12 11.72 1.41 0.61
N PHE A 13 11.76 1.56 -0.72
CA PHE A 13 11.42 2.80 -1.39
C PHE A 13 9.98 2.83 -1.84
N SER A 14 9.26 3.88 -1.45
CA SER A 14 7.89 4.11 -1.91
C SER A 14 7.54 5.61 -1.66
N ILE A 15 7.81 6.51 -2.62
CA ILE A 15 7.63 8.01 -2.58
C ILE A 15 6.29 8.66 -3.09
N ARG A 16 5.47 9.40 -2.31
CA ARG A 16 4.96 10.75 -2.70
C ARG A 16 4.03 11.50 -1.74
N HIS A 17 4.24 12.80 -1.88
CA HIS A 17 3.62 13.99 -1.31
C HIS A 17 2.24 14.33 -1.88
N ARG A 18 1.40 14.96 -1.04
CA ARG A 18 0.20 15.73 -1.43
C ARG A 18 0.56 17.20 -1.63
N TYR A 19 0.01 17.86 -2.66
CA TYR A 19 -0.31 19.29 -2.55
C TYR A 19 -1.59 19.70 -3.29
N HIS A 20 -2.15 20.77 -2.73
CA HIS A 20 -3.44 21.42 -2.88
C HIS A 20 -3.68 22.01 -4.28
N GLN A 21 -4.95 22.05 -4.71
CA GLN A 21 -5.40 22.56 -6.00
C GLN A 21 -5.19 24.07 -6.14
N ASP A 22 -4.72 24.51 -7.32
CA ASP A 22 -4.77 25.90 -7.78
C ASP A 22 -5.30 25.92 -9.22
N THR A 23 -6.49 26.50 -9.43
CA THR A 23 -7.36 26.33 -10.62
C THR A 23 -7.23 27.45 -11.66
N SER A 24 -6.05 28.06 -11.85
CA SER A 24 -5.92 29.29 -12.66
C SER A 24 -5.38 29.12 -14.10
N LEU A 25 -5.15 27.90 -14.60
CA LEU A 25 -4.56 27.70 -15.94
C LEU A 25 -5.46 27.02 -17.00
N LEU A 26 -6.79 27.08 -16.84
CA LEU A 26 -7.75 26.44 -17.77
C LEU A 26 -8.31 27.33 -18.90
N THR A 27 -7.73 28.49 -19.18
CA THR A 27 -8.15 29.31 -20.32
C THR A 27 -6.97 29.65 -21.20
N LYS A 28 -6.77 28.85 -22.25
CA LYS A 28 -6.33 29.25 -23.60
C LYS A 28 -5.84 28.01 -24.33
N LEU A 29 -6.74 27.23 -24.93
CA LEU A 29 -6.49 26.47 -26.17
C LEU A 29 -7.86 26.05 -26.73
N GLN A 30 -8.61 27.02 -27.30
CA GLN A 30 -9.63 26.71 -28.30
C GLN A 30 -8.96 26.85 -29.67
N GLY A 31 -8.87 25.73 -30.39
CA GLY A 31 -8.32 25.64 -31.74
C GLY A 31 -8.68 24.27 -32.30
N GLU A 32 -9.53 24.27 -33.30
CA GLU A 32 -10.18 23.16 -33.99
C GLU A 32 -9.22 22.01 -34.36
N ASN A 33 -9.61 20.77 -34.03
CA ASN A 33 -9.63 19.61 -34.92
C ASN A 33 -10.02 18.34 -34.14
N THR A 34 -10.88 17.54 -34.76
CA THR A 34 -11.40 16.24 -34.32
C THR A 34 -10.29 15.23 -34.05
N GLY A 35 -9.85 15.17 -32.80
CA GLY A 35 -9.15 14.04 -32.19
C GLY A 35 -9.80 13.79 -30.84
N MET A 36 -10.25 12.56 -30.62
CA MET A 36 -10.80 12.08 -29.36
C MET A 36 -9.94 12.61 -28.19
N LEU A 37 -10.48 13.57 -27.42
CA LEU A 37 -9.86 14.07 -26.20
C LEU A 37 -9.88 12.92 -25.19
N ILE A 38 -8.85 12.08 -25.21
CA ILE A 38 -8.42 11.40 -24.00
C ILE A 38 -7.94 12.54 -23.10
N GLN A 39 -8.86 13.11 -22.31
CA GLN A 39 -8.50 13.85 -21.10
C GLN A 39 -7.82 12.83 -20.20
N SER A 40 -6.54 12.56 -20.48
CA SER A 40 -5.65 11.93 -19.52
C SER A 40 -5.41 12.99 -18.45
N SER A 41 -6.33 13.06 -17.49
CA SER A 41 -5.97 13.54 -16.16
C SER A 41 -4.81 12.64 -15.73
N GLN A 42 -3.58 13.11 -15.90
CA GLN A 42 -2.38 12.34 -15.59
C GLN A 42 -2.39 12.05 -14.07
N LEU A 43 -2.97 10.92 -13.70
CA LEU A 43 -2.96 10.40 -12.33
C LEU A 43 -1.52 9.96 -12.06
N LEU A 44 -0.79 10.82 -11.35
CA LEU A 44 0.55 10.51 -10.89
C LEU A 44 0.47 9.43 -9.80
N PRO A 45 1.40 8.45 -9.78
CA PRO A 45 1.41 7.44 -8.75
C PRO A 45 1.69 8.05 -7.37
N THR A 46 0.88 7.68 -6.39
CA THR A 46 1.16 7.88 -4.96
C THR A 46 2.05 6.74 -4.49
N ILE A 47 3.06 7.03 -3.70
CA ILE A 47 3.97 6.00 -3.23
C ILE A 47 4.24 6.26 -1.72
N HIS A 48 4.34 5.23 -0.88
CA HIS A 48 4.34 5.34 0.60
C HIS A 48 5.53 4.62 1.27
N PHE A 49 6.44 5.36 1.91
CA PHE A 49 7.62 4.80 2.54
C PHE A 49 7.22 4.23 3.89
N LEU A 50 7.40 2.93 4.05
CA LEU A 50 6.99 2.23 5.25
C LEU A 50 8.16 1.44 5.80
N SER A 51 8.30 1.48 7.12
CA SER A 51 9.10 0.56 7.91
C SER A 51 8.20 -0.52 8.51
N LEU A 52 8.84 -1.60 8.99
CA LEU A 52 8.16 -2.66 9.74
C LEU A 52 7.39 -2.13 10.96
N ILE A 53 7.91 -1.07 11.57
CA ILE A 53 7.37 -0.49 12.79
C ILE A 53 6.05 0.24 12.49
N ASP A 54 5.92 0.86 11.32
CA ASP A 54 4.73 1.63 10.94
C ASP A 54 3.48 0.76 10.88
N CYS A 55 3.61 -0.47 10.39
CA CYS A 55 2.50 -1.43 10.32
C CYS A 55 2.01 -1.83 11.72
N SER A 56 2.94 -2.12 12.63
CA SER A 56 2.63 -2.54 14.00
C SER A 56 2.05 -1.39 14.85
N GLN A 57 2.62 -0.19 14.72
CA GLN A 57 2.15 0.99 15.44
C GLN A 57 0.74 1.39 15.01
N THR A 58 0.42 1.27 13.71
CA THR A 58 -0.92 1.57 13.21
C THR A 58 -1.97 0.67 13.85
N LEU A 59 -1.74 -0.64 13.88
CA LEU A 59 -2.67 -1.57 14.51
C LEU A 59 -2.79 -1.35 16.02
N THR A 60 -1.66 -1.07 16.69
CA THR A 60 -1.66 -0.75 18.12
C THR A 60 -2.52 0.48 18.41
N LYS A 61 -2.40 1.54 17.60
CA LYS A 61 -3.23 2.75 17.70
C LYS A 61 -4.71 2.44 17.44
N VAL A 62 -5.01 1.59 16.46
CA VAL A 62 -6.39 1.12 16.20
C VAL A 62 -6.96 0.42 17.43
N ALA A 63 -6.22 -0.53 18.00
CA ALA A 63 -6.64 -1.24 19.21
C ALA A 63 -6.85 -0.28 20.39
N GLN A 64 -5.92 0.64 20.63
CA GLN A 64 -6.05 1.67 21.66
C GLN A 64 -7.28 2.56 21.45
N THR A 65 -7.55 2.96 20.21
CA THR A 65 -8.70 3.80 19.86
C THR A 65 -10.01 3.06 20.11
N VAL A 66 -10.08 1.77 19.76
CA VAL A 66 -11.25 0.92 20.02
C VAL A 66 -11.46 0.75 21.52
N CYS A 67 -10.41 0.46 22.29
CA CYS A 67 -10.50 0.39 23.74
C CYS A 67 -10.96 1.71 24.36
N GLN A 68 -10.48 2.84 23.86
CA GLN A 68 -10.89 4.16 24.33
C GLN A 68 -12.38 4.42 24.06
N GLN A 69 -12.89 4.05 22.89
CA GLN A 69 -14.32 4.15 22.57
C GLN A 69 -15.19 3.29 23.47
N VAL A 70 -14.69 2.12 23.90
CA VAL A 70 -15.36 1.28 24.90
C VAL A 70 -15.40 1.96 26.27
N ILE A 71 -14.27 2.49 26.73
CA ILE A 71 -14.18 3.21 28.01
C ILE A 71 -15.12 4.42 28.04
N GLU A 72 -15.25 5.12 26.91
CA GLU A 72 -16.14 6.27 26.74
C GLU A 72 -17.62 5.88 26.52
N ASN A 73 -17.95 4.59 26.58
CA ASN A 73 -19.28 4.02 26.31
C ASN A 73 -19.85 4.36 24.91
N GLN A 74 -18.97 4.69 23.95
CA GLN A 74 -19.33 4.91 22.54
C GLN A 74 -19.42 3.60 21.75
N LEU A 75 -18.81 2.54 22.27
CA LEU A 75 -18.80 1.21 21.67
C LEU A 75 -18.98 0.15 22.76
N ASN A 76 -19.86 -0.83 22.52
CA ASN A 76 -19.95 -1.99 23.40
C ASN A 76 -18.88 -3.03 23.02
N CYS A 77 -18.19 -3.61 24.01
CA CYS A 77 -17.24 -4.72 23.82
C CYS A 77 -17.79 -5.84 22.95
N ASP A 78 -19.04 -6.24 23.20
CA ASP A 78 -19.68 -7.36 22.49
C ASP A 78 -20.02 -7.02 21.02
N ALA A 79 -20.02 -5.72 20.69
CA ALA A 79 -20.29 -5.21 19.36
C ALA A 79 -19.01 -4.96 18.54
N ILE A 80 -17.82 -5.32 19.05
CA ILE A 80 -16.57 -5.20 18.30
C ILE A 80 -16.57 -6.27 17.19
N GLN A 81 -16.74 -5.82 15.95
CA GLN A 81 -16.72 -6.63 14.74
C GLN A 81 -15.60 -6.18 13.81
N THR A 82 -15.30 -6.99 12.78
CA THR A 82 -14.27 -6.70 11.77
C THR A 82 -14.46 -5.32 11.14
N ASP A 83 -15.70 -4.95 10.79
CA ASP A 83 -16.03 -3.65 10.21
C ASP A 83 -15.67 -2.46 11.11
N THR A 84 -15.78 -2.62 12.43
CA THR A 84 -15.40 -1.57 13.39
C THR A 84 -13.89 -1.34 13.36
N ILE A 85 -13.12 -2.44 13.30
CA ILE A 85 -11.66 -2.38 13.17
C ILE A 85 -11.27 -1.81 11.81
N ASP A 86 -11.91 -2.24 10.71
CA ASP A 86 -11.64 -1.73 9.36
C ASP A 86 -11.86 -0.23 9.28
N ARG A 87 -13.00 0.26 9.79
CA ARG A 87 -13.30 1.69 9.81
C ARG A 87 -12.26 2.48 10.62
N CYS A 88 -11.84 1.98 11.78
CA CYS A 88 -10.80 2.62 12.58
C CYS A 88 -9.44 2.57 11.86
N TYR A 89 -9.13 1.45 11.22
CA TYR A 89 -7.91 1.24 10.47
C TYR A 89 -7.82 2.21 9.29
N THR A 90 -8.86 2.33 8.45
CA THR A 90 -8.89 3.27 7.31
C THR A 90 -8.73 4.73 7.74
N LYS A 91 -9.25 5.10 8.93
CA LYS A 91 -9.11 6.47 9.46
C LYS A 91 -7.70 6.78 9.96
N LEU A 92 -7.01 5.79 10.53
CA LEU A 92 -5.71 5.96 11.19
C LEU A 92 -4.53 5.59 10.29
N SER A 93 -4.74 4.70 9.34
CA SER A 93 -3.72 4.21 8.42
C SER A 93 -3.54 5.17 7.25
N THR A 94 -2.29 5.42 6.90
CA THR A 94 -1.91 6.06 5.64
C THR A 94 -1.59 5.04 4.55
N ILE A 95 -1.66 3.74 4.88
CA ILE A 95 -1.32 2.62 4.02
C ILE A 95 -2.62 2.15 3.33
N PRO A 96 -2.70 2.18 2.00
CA PRO A 96 -3.85 1.63 1.27
C PRO A 96 -3.87 0.11 1.35
N GLU A 97 -5.01 -0.49 0.98
CA GLU A 97 -5.06 -1.93 0.73
C GLU A 97 -4.05 -2.32 -0.35
N ILE A 98 -3.33 -3.42 -0.13
CA ILE A 98 -2.28 -3.89 -1.01
C ILE A 98 -2.85 -5.03 -1.85
N ASN A 99 -3.03 -4.85 -3.15
CA ASN A 99 -3.50 -5.94 -4.00
C ASN A 99 -2.35 -6.83 -4.50
N LEU A 100 -1.16 -6.25 -4.68
CA LEU A 100 0.04 -6.94 -5.14
C LEU A 100 1.24 -6.55 -4.27
N ALA A 101 1.89 -7.55 -3.67
CA ALA A 101 3.17 -7.38 -2.98
C ALA A 101 4.28 -8.13 -3.72
N LEU A 102 5.30 -7.38 -4.13
CA LEU A 102 6.53 -7.95 -4.68
C LEU A 102 7.55 -8.13 -3.56
N ILE A 103 7.88 -9.37 -3.21
CA ILE A 103 8.90 -9.66 -2.20
C ILE A 103 10.19 -10.03 -2.92
N ILE A 104 11.26 -9.30 -2.60
CA ILE A 104 12.55 -9.42 -3.26
C ILE A 104 13.57 -10.02 -2.29
N GLY A 105 14.18 -11.13 -2.68
CA GLY A 105 15.27 -11.76 -1.94
C GLY A 105 15.03 -13.24 -1.65
N PRO A 106 15.97 -13.87 -0.92
CA PRO A 106 15.95 -15.31 -0.68
C PRO A 106 14.94 -15.74 0.40
N ILE A 107 14.39 -14.79 1.17
CA ILE A 107 13.50 -15.06 2.29
C ILE A 107 12.05 -15.02 1.80
N LYS A 108 11.35 -16.16 1.89
CA LYS A 108 9.92 -16.26 1.61
C LYS A 108 9.11 -15.86 2.85
N SER A 109 8.98 -14.56 3.07
CA SER A 109 8.22 -14.00 4.19
C SER A 109 7.53 -12.71 3.78
N ALA A 110 6.38 -12.42 4.38
CA ALA A 110 5.68 -11.14 4.23
C ALA A 110 6.42 -9.97 4.93
N LEU A 111 7.58 -10.24 5.56
CA LEU A 111 8.47 -9.25 6.16
C LEU A 111 7.70 -8.21 6.98
N GLY A 112 6.91 -8.67 7.95
CA GLY A 112 6.19 -7.80 8.90
C GLY A 112 5.01 -7.00 8.34
N LEU A 113 4.60 -7.22 7.08
CA LEU A 113 3.28 -6.77 6.62
C LEU A 113 2.19 -7.47 7.44
N HIS A 114 1.28 -6.68 8.01
CA HIS A 114 0.26 -7.20 8.94
C HIS A 114 -0.85 -7.95 8.17
N PRO A 115 -1.37 -9.09 8.68
CA PRO A 115 -2.46 -9.83 8.03
C PRO A 115 -3.70 -8.99 7.72
N TRP A 116 -3.97 -7.95 8.51
CA TRP A 116 -5.08 -7.02 8.22
C TRP A 116 -4.90 -6.29 6.89
N LEU A 117 -3.66 -5.90 6.55
CA LEU A 117 -3.35 -5.25 5.27
C LEU A 117 -3.27 -6.25 4.12
N THR A 118 -2.88 -7.50 4.41
CA THR A 118 -2.51 -8.47 3.39
C THR A 118 -3.52 -9.57 3.12
N ARG A 119 -4.73 -9.43 3.68
CA ARG A 119 -5.79 -10.45 3.59
C ARG A 119 -6.12 -10.87 2.16
N LEU A 120 -6.07 -9.94 1.21
CA LEU A 120 -6.35 -10.17 -0.22
C LEU A 120 -5.15 -9.83 -1.12
N THR A 121 -3.94 -9.77 -0.54
CA THR A 121 -2.73 -9.44 -1.30
C THR A 121 -2.21 -10.66 -2.04
N GLU A 122 -1.97 -10.49 -3.34
CA GLU A 122 -1.19 -11.45 -4.11
C GLU A 122 0.30 -11.23 -3.88
N PHE A 123 1.00 -12.30 -3.52
CA PHE A 123 2.44 -12.24 -3.30
C PHE A 123 3.19 -12.81 -4.50
N ILE A 124 4.02 -11.98 -5.13
CA ILE A 124 4.96 -12.40 -6.15
C ILE A 124 6.36 -12.33 -5.55
N MET A 125 7.03 -13.48 -5.52
CA MET A 125 8.40 -13.60 -5.01
C MET A 125 9.39 -13.51 -6.17
N ILE A 126 10.47 -12.75 -5.99
CA ILE A 126 11.62 -12.74 -6.89
C ILE A 126 12.93 -12.87 -6.10
N ASP A 127 13.90 -13.60 -6.63
CA ASP A 127 15.10 -13.95 -5.85
C ASP A 127 16.08 -12.78 -5.69
N SER A 128 16.05 -11.80 -6.61
CA SER A 128 16.98 -10.67 -6.61
C SER A 128 16.41 -9.43 -7.28
N TYR A 129 16.73 -8.25 -6.74
CA TYR A 129 16.39 -6.96 -7.35
C TYR A 129 16.95 -6.80 -8.77
N LYS A 130 18.01 -7.54 -9.12
CA LYS A 130 18.59 -7.56 -10.47
C LYS A 130 17.57 -8.00 -11.52
N GLN A 131 16.62 -8.86 -11.13
CA GLN A 131 15.54 -9.30 -12.01
C GLN A 131 14.57 -8.16 -12.36
N MET A 132 14.56 -7.03 -11.63
CA MET A 132 13.67 -5.87 -11.83
C MET A 132 14.32 -4.69 -12.57
N GLN A 133 15.56 -4.84 -13.07
CA GLN A 133 16.29 -3.73 -13.68
C GLN A 133 15.70 -3.27 -15.03
N THR A 134 14.87 -4.10 -15.66
CA THR A 134 14.28 -3.79 -16.96
C THR A 134 12.78 -3.53 -16.84
N THR A 135 12.28 -2.62 -17.68
CA THR A 135 10.84 -2.34 -17.80
C THR A 135 10.05 -3.60 -18.16
N ASN A 136 10.62 -4.47 -19.00
CA ASN A 136 9.98 -5.73 -19.39
C ASN A 136 9.73 -6.64 -18.19
N SER A 137 10.68 -6.71 -17.24
CA SER A 137 10.50 -7.50 -16.01
C SER A 137 9.32 -7.02 -15.17
N TYR A 138 9.18 -5.70 -15.02
CA TYR A 138 8.05 -5.12 -14.30
C TYR A 138 6.72 -5.39 -15.01
N ILE A 139 6.67 -5.20 -16.33
CA ILE A 139 5.46 -5.49 -17.14
C ILE A 139 5.07 -6.96 -17.00
N ASN A 140 6.02 -7.89 -17.05
CA ASN A 140 5.75 -9.32 -16.89
C ASN A 140 5.12 -9.65 -15.53
N ILE A 141 5.54 -8.97 -14.45
CA ILE A 141 4.95 -9.15 -13.12
C ILE A 141 3.51 -8.63 -13.08
N VAL A 142 3.26 -7.46 -13.66
CA VAL A 142 1.91 -6.90 -13.75
C VAL A 142 1.00 -7.79 -14.58
N GLN A 143 1.49 -8.31 -15.71
CA GLN A 143 0.76 -9.26 -16.54
C GLN A 143 0.45 -10.56 -15.78
N ARG A 144 1.42 -11.09 -15.04
CA ARG A 144 1.21 -12.27 -14.19
C ARG A 144 0.15 -12.00 -13.13
N TYR A 145 0.19 -10.85 -12.47
CA TYR A 145 -0.83 -10.45 -11.50
C TYR A 145 -2.23 -10.38 -12.14
N ASN A 146 -2.34 -9.80 -13.34
CA ASN A 146 -3.61 -9.73 -14.07
C ASN A 146 -4.20 -11.09 -14.46
N GLN A 147 -3.42 -12.16 -14.45
CA GLN A 147 -3.88 -13.53 -14.71
C GLN A 147 -4.35 -14.25 -13.44
N ILE A 148 -4.16 -13.66 -12.26
CA ILE A 148 -4.57 -14.28 -10.99
C ILE A 148 -6.06 -14.07 -10.77
N GLU A 149 -6.79 -15.16 -10.59
CA GLU A 149 -8.19 -15.14 -10.22
C GLU A 149 -8.35 -15.26 -8.69
N GLN A 150 -8.84 -14.19 -8.06
CA GLN A 150 -9.14 -14.19 -6.63
C GLN A 150 -10.47 -14.90 -6.37
N ARG A 151 -10.40 -16.12 -5.85
CA ARG A 151 -11.59 -16.95 -5.59
C ARG A 151 -12.37 -16.56 -4.34
N GLN A 152 -11.80 -15.71 -3.48
CA GLN A 152 -12.44 -15.19 -2.28
C GLN A 152 -13.13 -16.27 -1.41
N GLY A 153 -12.55 -17.47 -1.36
CA GLY A 153 -13.08 -18.60 -0.59
C GLY A 153 -14.24 -19.37 -1.24
N ARG A 154 -14.49 -19.18 -2.54
CA ARG A 154 -15.45 -19.94 -3.35
C ARG A 154 -14.77 -21.02 -4.19
#